data_AF-A0A9D2Y534-F1
#
_entry.id   AF-A0A9D2Y534-F1
#
_cell.length_a   1.000
_cell.length_b   1.000
_cell.length_c   1.000
_cell.angle_alpha   90.00
_cell.angle_beta   90.00
_cell.angle_gamma   90.00
#
_symmetry.space_group_name_H-M   'P 1'
#
loop_
_entity.id
_entity.type
_entity.pdbx_description
1 polymer ?
#
loop_
_entity_poly.entity_id
_entity_poly.type
_entity_poly.pdbx_seq_one_letter_code
_entity_poly.pdbx_strand_id
1 'polypeptide(L)'
;MAGTADFSLKPEVTEYLRSIFLNKEMLAAVGHQEAECRFQKLLTCLSHPPSYTCVRASTHLVPLEEIQRKLHEELKQQTREVASVQIVPHPRIADVLLLPVDGPRPVEQLSSEVVVGAQCGSALLRGAHVFAPGIIACPKYMKVGDKVSVFSDLEGRCTRGATSFQGNKVFVGNGVAEMNRSHIFCSDKPLRGVGVRMVDPLYQSPPFDGVLPSLVFLQNLPSVVVGHVLGPQPGERILDMCAAPGGKTCHIAALMRDQGEVVALDRIRNKVERIRQNAQTLHLQSIKAFCFNSVDAVSDDPPQQTEGPPFPPESFDRVLLDAPCSGLGQRPNMACSWSLKEIRSYQPLQRKLFHAAVRLLKRGGVLVYSTCTVTLAENEEQVAWALSTFPCLTLEPQEPHIGAEGMLGAGLSLEQLRLLQRFRPELSWDQTETKVPLISRVDGDTIGFFIAKFLKN
;
A
#
# COMPACT_ATOMS: atom_id res chain seq x y z
N MET A 1 -21.04 11.13 20.22
CA MET A 1 -20.77 10.21 19.08
C MET A 1 -19.71 10.88 18.23
N ALA A 2 -18.46 10.41 18.29
CA ALA A 2 -17.40 10.92 17.43
C ALA A 2 -17.79 10.59 15.97
N GLY A 3 -17.95 11.61 15.12
CA GLY A 3 -18.34 11.42 13.73
C GLY A 3 -17.34 10.51 13.03
N THR A 4 -17.80 9.36 12.55
CA THR A 4 -17.01 8.50 11.68
C THR A 4 -16.80 9.24 10.37
N ALA A 5 -15.54 9.45 10.00
CA ALA A 5 -15.20 10.16 8.78
C ALA A 5 -15.50 9.25 7.58
N ASP A 6 -16.50 9.61 6.77
CA ASP A 6 -16.64 9.03 5.44
C ASP A 6 -15.48 9.49 4.56
N PHE A 7 -15.04 8.62 3.65
CA PHE A 7 -13.96 8.92 2.72
C PHE A 7 -14.30 10.14 1.87
N SER A 8 -13.56 11.24 2.06
CA SER A 8 -13.84 12.50 1.38
C SER A 8 -13.31 12.49 -0.05
N LEU A 9 -14.23 12.58 -1.00
CA LEU A 9 -13.97 12.62 -2.44
C LEU A 9 -14.64 13.84 -3.07
N LYS A 10 -14.07 14.32 -4.18
CA LYS A 10 -14.75 15.31 -5.02
C LYS A 10 -16.01 14.70 -5.64
N PRO A 11 -17.12 15.46 -5.77
CA PRO A 11 -18.38 14.93 -6.30
C PRO A 11 -18.24 14.22 -7.65
N GLU A 12 -17.47 14.78 -8.59
CA GLU A 12 -17.27 14.16 -9.91
C GLU A 12 -16.50 12.84 -9.85
N VAL A 13 -15.64 12.66 -8.84
CA VAL A 13 -14.90 11.41 -8.61
C VAL A 13 -15.81 10.37 -7.98
N THR A 14 -16.63 10.77 -7.01
CA THR A 14 -17.61 9.89 -6.38
C THR A 14 -18.61 9.35 -7.40
N GLU A 15 -19.13 10.21 -8.28
CA GLU A 15 -20.06 9.82 -9.34
C GLU A 15 -19.40 8.88 -10.35
N TYR A 16 -18.14 9.15 -10.73
CA TYR A 16 -17.37 8.27 -11.60
C TYR A 16 -17.18 6.87 -10.97
N LEU A 17 -16.76 6.80 -9.71
CA LEU A 17 -16.61 5.51 -9.01
C LEU A 17 -17.96 4.80 -8.87
N ARG A 18 -19.03 5.52 -8.54
CA ARG A 18 -20.39 4.95 -8.48
C ARG A 18 -20.77 4.32 -9.82
N SER A 19 -20.51 4.99 -10.94
CA SER A 19 -20.81 4.46 -12.28
C SER A 19 -20.06 3.16 -12.61
N ILE A 20 -18.86 2.98 -12.05
CA ILE A 20 -18.05 1.76 -12.21
C ILE A 20 -18.65 0.59 -11.42
N PHE A 21 -19.02 0.82 -10.16
CA PHE A 21 -19.55 -0.22 -9.28
C PHE A 21 -21.02 -0.57 -9.57
N LEU A 22 -21.75 0.32 -10.25
CA LEU A 22 -23.11 0.12 -10.74
C LEU A 22 -23.15 -0.06 -12.27
N ASN A 23 -22.12 -0.67 -12.85
CA ASN A 23 -22.14 -0.99 -14.28
C ASN A 23 -23.22 -2.03 -14.62
N LYS A 24 -23.60 -2.12 -15.90
CA LYS A 24 -24.71 -2.97 -16.36
C LYS A 24 -24.55 -4.45 -16.00
N GLU A 25 -23.33 -4.99 -16.11
CA GLU A 25 -23.06 -6.40 -15.78
C GLU A 25 -23.17 -6.65 -14.28
N MET A 26 -22.64 -5.75 -13.46
CA MET A 26 -22.78 -5.81 -12.00
C MET A 26 -24.25 -5.71 -11.57
N LEU A 27 -25.01 -4.77 -12.13
CA LEU A 27 -26.43 -4.61 -11.82
C LEU A 27 -27.25 -5.84 -12.21
N ALA A 28 -26.93 -6.48 -13.33
CA ALA A 28 -27.57 -7.72 -13.74
C ALA A 28 -27.24 -8.89 -12.81
N ALA A 29 -26.02 -8.95 -12.28
CA ALA A 29 -25.54 -10.05 -11.44
C ALA A 29 -26.04 -10.00 -9.99
N VAL A 30 -26.07 -8.81 -9.37
CA VAL A 30 -26.39 -8.68 -7.93
C VAL A 30 -27.60 -7.78 -7.63
N GLY A 31 -28.12 -7.06 -8.63
CA GLY A 31 -29.18 -6.09 -8.45
C GLY A 31 -28.69 -4.73 -7.93
N HIS A 32 -29.52 -3.71 -8.13
CA HIS A 32 -29.16 -2.32 -7.83
C HIS A 32 -28.93 -2.06 -6.34
N GLN A 33 -29.79 -2.59 -5.47
CA GLN A 33 -29.72 -2.33 -4.03
C GLN A 33 -28.42 -2.89 -3.42
N GLU A 34 -28.03 -4.09 -3.81
CA GLU A 34 -26.81 -4.74 -3.32
C GLU A 34 -25.55 -4.06 -3.89
N ALA A 35 -25.55 -3.69 -5.18
CA ALA A 35 -24.44 -2.96 -5.79
C ALA A 35 -24.20 -1.60 -5.09
N GLU A 36 -25.28 -0.85 -4.81
CA GLU A 36 -25.19 0.40 -4.07
C GLU A 36 -24.70 0.18 -2.64
N CYS A 37 -25.20 -0.85 -1.95
CA CYS A 37 -24.75 -1.19 -0.59
C CYS A 37 -23.24 -1.46 -0.56
N ARG A 38 -22.73 -2.26 -1.51
CA ARG A 38 -21.29 -2.55 -1.64
C ARG A 38 -20.48 -1.29 -1.92
N PHE A 39 -20.97 -0.40 -2.77
CA PHE A 39 -20.29 0.87 -3.06
C PHE A 39 -20.21 1.77 -1.82
N GLN A 40 -21.30 1.91 -1.06
CA GLN A 40 -21.27 2.68 0.19
C GLN A 40 -20.35 2.04 1.24
N LYS A 41 -20.41 0.72 1.41
CA LYS A 41 -19.47 -0.03 2.26
C LYS A 41 -18.02 0.19 1.84
N LEU A 42 -17.75 0.24 0.53
CA LEU A 42 -16.43 0.54 0.00
C LEU A 42 -15.94 1.93 0.41
N LEU A 43 -16.79 2.95 0.40
CA LEU A 43 -16.39 4.30 0.83
C LEU A 43 -16.12 4.37 2.33
N THR A 44 -16.94 3.72 3.16
CA THR A 44 -16.76 3.70 4.62
C THR A 44 -15.52 2.90 5.03
N CYS A 45 -15.43 1.62 4.65
CA CYS A 45 -14.33 1.15 3.84
C CYS A 45 -12.97 1.86 3.90
N LEU A 46 -12.77 2.69 2.89
CA LEU A 46 -11.46 3.23 2.63
C LEU A 46 -10.95 4.13 3.76
N SER A 47 -11.83 4.72 4.58
CA SER A 47 -11.44 5.64 5.64
C SER A 47 -10.93 4.99 6.93
N HIS A 48 -11.12 3.68 7.13
CA HIS A 48 -10.62 2.99 8.33
C HIS A 48 -9.43 2.08 8.01
N PRO A 49 -8.48 1.93 8.95
CA PRO A 49 -7.34 1.03 8.76
C PRO A 49 -7.82 -0.43 8.63
N PRO A 50 -7.02 -1.31 8.00
CA PRO A 50 -7.19 -2.74 8.15
C PRO A 50 -7.16 -3.14 9.64
N SER A 51 -7.87 -4.20 10.01
CA SER A 51 -7.91 -4.77 11.38
C SER A 51 -6.59 -5.41 11.82
N TYR A 52 -5.54 -5.34 11.00
CA TYR A 52 -4.22 -5.82 11.31
C TYR A 52 -3.13 -5.00 10.63
N THR A 53 -1.96 -4.97 11.27
CA THR A 53 -0.71 -4.53 10.67
C THR A 53 0.01 -5.74 10.10
N CYS A 54 0.35 -5.66 8.82
CA CYS A 54 1.04 -6.71 8.09
C CYS A 54 2.54 -6.43 8.00
N VAL A 55 3.33 -7.43 8.36
CA VAL A 55 4.78 -7.38 8.37
C VAL A 55 5.31 -8.53 7.53
N ARG A 56 6.15 -8.21 6.53
CA ARG A 56 6.93 -9.20 5.80
C ARG A 56 8.21 -9.53 6.56
N ALA A 57 8.44 -10.81 6.80
CA ALA A 57 9.64 -11.31 7.46
C ALA A 57 10.73 -11.63 6.43
N SER A 58 11.98 -11.34 6.78
CA SER A 58 13.17 -11.62 5.98
C SER A 58 13.65 -13.05 6.20
N THR A 59 12.85 -14.02 5.75
CA THR A 59 13.09 -15.45 5.95
C THR A 59 14.34 -15.97 5.22
N HIS A 60 14.93 -15.16 4.31
CA HIS A 60 16.22 -15.44 3.70
C HIS A 60 17.40 -15.29 4.68
N LEU A 61 17.22 -14.57 5.79
CA LEU A 61 18.24 -14.39 6.82
C LEU A 61 18.06 -15.35 8.00
N VAL A 62 16.82 -15.46 8.49
CA VAL A 62 16.48 -16.13 9.76
C VAL A 62 15.10 -16.79 9.65
N PRO A 63 14.85 -17.97 10.26
CA PRO A 63 13.51 -18.58 10.30
C PRO A 63 12.42 -17.67 10.88
N LEU A 64 11.18 -17.87 10.42
CA LEU A 64 10.03 -17.03 10.78
C LEU A 64 9.78 -17.01 12.30
N GLU A 65 9.91 -18.15 12.97
CA GLU A 65 9.66 -18.29 14.41
C GLU A 65 10.63 -17.46 15.25
N GLU A 66 11.89 -17.37 14.81
CA GLU A 66 12.89 -16.53 15.49
C GLU A 66 12.64 -15.05 15.22
N ILE A 67 12.25 -14.67 14.00
CA ILE A 67 11.85 -13.28 13.69
C ILE A 67 10.64 -12.88 14.52
N GLN A 68 9.63 -13.75 14.63
CA GLN A 68 8.44 -13.54 15.46
C GLN A 68 8.81 -13.33 16.93
N ARG A 69 9.70 -14.17 17.49
CA ARG A 69 10.18 -14.04 18.87
C ARG A 69 10.90 -12.71 19.10
N LYS A 70 11.85 -12.36 18.21
CA LYS A 70 12.59 -11.08 18.30
C LYS A 70 11.65 -9.89 18.20
N LEU A 71 10.67 -9.94 17.29
CA LEU A 71 9.69 -8.88 17.13
C LEU A 71 8.84 -8.71 18.38
N HIS A 72 8.44 -9.82 19.02
CA HIS A 72 7.71 -9.80 20.28
C HIS A 72 8.51 -9.16 21.42
N GLU A 73 9.81 -9.48 21.51
CA GLU A 73 10.72 -8.91 22.51
C GLU A 73 10.92 -7.40 22.31
N GLU A 74 11.16 -6.97 21.07
CA GLU A 74 11.37 -5.55 20.72
C GLU A 74 10.11 -4.71 20.99
N LEU A 75 8.94 -5.17 20.54
CA LEU A 75 7.69 -4.45 20.75
C LEU A 75 7.34 -4.34 22.24
N LYS A 76 7.57 -5.40 23.03
CA LYS A 76 7.40 -5.36 24.49
C LYS A 76 8.27 -4.31 25.18
N GLN A 77 9.48 -4.05 24.69
CA GLN A 77 10.36 -3.03 25.26
C GLN A 77 9.88 -1.62 24.94
N GLN A 78 9.31 -1.41 23.75
CA GLN A 78 8.81 -0.10 23.30
C GLN A 78 7.48 0.27 23.96
N THR A 79 6.56 -0.69 24.12
CA THR A 79 5.27 -0.48 24.79
C THR A 79 5.40 -0.73 26.29
N ARG A 80 5.66 0.32 27.09
CA ARG A 80 5.74 0.23 28.57
C ARG A 80 4.45 -0.26 29.24
N GLU A 81 3.33 -0.31 28.50
CA GLU A 81 2.07 -0.89 28.94
C GLU A 81 1.90 -2.29 28.35
N VAL A 82 1.93 -3.29 29.23
CA VAL A 82 1.74 -4.70 28.95
C VAL A 82 0.26 -4.96 28.70
N ALA A 83 -0.13 -4.97 27.42
CA ALA A 83 -1.21 -5.81 26.93
C ALA A 83 -0.64 -6.61 25.76
N SER A 84 -0.84 -7.93 25.79
CA SER A 84 -0.23 -8.92 24.90
C SER A 84 -0.26 -8.50 23.42
N VAL A 85 0.85 -7.96 22.91
CA VAL A 85 1.04 -7.79 21.46
C VAL A 85 0.99 -9.19 20.85
N GLN A 86 -0.14 -9.52 20.24
CA GLN A 86 -0.32 -10.80 19.59
C GLN A 86 0.32 -10.70 18.21
N ILE A 87 1.28 -11.57 17.93
CA ILE A 87 1.89 -11.69 16.61
C ILE A 87 1.55 -13.07 16.11
N VAL A 88 0.79 -13.17 15.03
CA VAL A 88 0.39 -14.45 14.43
C VAL A 88 0.99 -14.60 13.04
N PRO A 89 1.51 -15.78 12.68
CA PRO A 89 1.90 -16.06 11.30
C PRO A 89 0.65 -16.15 10.41
N HIS A 90 0.80 -15.77 9.15
CA HIS A 90 -0.26 -15.98 8.16
C HIS A 90 -0.37 -17.47 7.81
N PRO A 91 -1.59 -18.06 7.77
CA PRO A 91 -1.75 -19.51 7.60
C PRO A 91 -1.29 -20.03 6.23
N ARG A 92 -1.37 -19.19 5.19
CA ARG A 92 -1.07 -19.56 3.79
C ARG A 92 0.16 -18.89 3.19
N ILE A 93 0.80 -17.95 3.90
CA ILE A 93 1.92 -17.17 3.36
C ILE A 93 3.07 -17.21 4.37
N ALA A 94 4.12 -17.93 4.01
CA ALA A 94 5.16 -18.36 4.92
C ALA A 94 6.06 -17.24 5.49
N ASP A 95 6.06 -16.06 4.87
CA ASP A 95 6.91 -14.92 5.24
C ASP A 95 6.10 -13.72 5.73
N VAL A 96 4.89 -13.95 6.24
CA VAL A 96 4.01 -12.90 6.77
C VAL A 96 3.71 -13.11 8.25
N LEU A 97 3.89 -12.04 9.02
CA LEU A 97 3.42 -11.88 10.39
C LEU A 97 2.33 -10.81 10.43
N LEU A 98 1.29 -11.08 11.22
CA LEU A 98 0.13 -10.21 11.39
C LEU A 98 0.01 -9.80 12.85
N LEU A 99 -0.24 -8.51 13.07
CA LEU A 99 -0.46 -7.93 14.37
C LEU A 99 -1.88 -7.34 14.38
N PRO A 100 -2.81 -7.85 15.21
CA PRO A 100 -4.14 -7.28 15.31
C PRO A 100 -4.08 -5.78 15.68
N VAL A 101 -4.98 -5.01 15.10
CA VAL A 101 -5.20 -3.60 15.43
C VAL A 101 -6.47 -3.50 16.26
N ASP A 102 -6.38 -2.87 17.43
CA ASP A 102 -7.54 -2.67 18.31
C ASP A 102 -8.16 -1.28 18.07
N GLY A 103 -9.42 -1.25 17.63
CA GLY A 103 -10.16 -0.01 17.43
C GLY A 103 -11.34 -0.14 16.46
N PRO A 104 -12.18 0.90 16.34
CA PRO A 104 -12.03 2.21 16.96
C PRO A 104 -12.31 2.19 18.47
N ARG A 105 -11.40 2.76 19.27
CA ARG A 105 -11.49 2.84 20.73
C ARG A 105 -12.26 4.09 21.18
N PRO A 106 -13.02 4.06 22.29
CA PRO A 106 -13.73 5.22 22.81
C PRO A 106 -12.73 6.17 23.49
N VAL A 107 -12.24 7.16 22.73
CA VAL A 107 -11.27 8.15 23.23
C VAL A 107 -11.93 9.52 23.36
N GLU A 108 -11.82 10.14 24.54
CA GLU A 108 -12.36 11.47 24.81
C GLU A 108 -11.47 12.57 24.22
N GLN A 109 -12.08 13.58 23.60
CA GLN A 109 -11.36 14.71 23.02
C GLN A 109 -10.98 15.73 24.10
N LEU A 110 -9.76 16.23 24.03
CA LEU A 110 -9.20 17.27 24.89
C LEU A 110 -9.43 18.66 24.26
N SER A 111 -9.33 19.70 25.08
CA SER A 111 -9.48 21.09 24.62
C SER A 111 -8.31 21.63 23.78
N SER A 112 -7.14 21.01 23.89
CA SER A 112 -5.92 21.43 23.22
C SER A 112 -5.73 20.65 21.92
N GLU A 113 -5.71 21.33 20.78
CA GLU A 113 -5.77 20.68 19.46
C GLU A 113 -4.49 20.86 18.63
N VAL A 114 -3.98 19.76 18.06
CA VAL A 114 -2.92 19.75 17.04
C VAL A 114 -3.50 19.23 15.73
N VAL A 115 -3.20 19.90 14.62
CA VAL A 115 -3.68 19.53 13.28
C VAL A 115 -2.52 19.06 12.41
N VAL A 116 -2.72 17.91 11.78
CA VAL A 116 -1.79 17.28 10.83
C VAL A 116 -2.45 17.16 9.46
N GLY A 117 -1.65 16.95 8.40
CA GLY A 117 -2.21 16.68 7.07
C GLY A 117 -2.79 15.28 6.92
N ALA A 118 -3.69 15.08 5.94
CA ALA A 118 -4.38 13.81 5.68
C ALA A 118 -3.47 12.56 5.63
N GLN A 119 -2.32 12.65 4.96
CA GLN A 119 -1.36 11.54 4.88
C GLN A 119 -0.73 11.21 6.23
N CYS A 120 -0.38 12.24 7.01
CA CYS A 120 0.12 12.07 8.37
C CYS A 120 -0.98 11.43 9.23
N GLY A 121 -2.22 11.94 9.18
CA GLY A 121 -3.37 11.36 9.88
C GLY A 121 -3.57 9.87 9.56
N SER A 122 -3.45 9.50 8.29
CA SER A 122 -3.57 8.09 7.86
C SER A 122 -2.44 7.22 8.43
N ALA A 123 -1.22 7.75 8.55
CA ALA A 123 -0.11 7.05 9.21
C ALA A 123 -0.35 6.89 10.72
N LEU A 124 -0.94 7.88 11.40
CA LEU A 124 -1.28 7.80 12.83
C LEU A 124 -2.32 6.71 13.10
N LEU A 125 -3.33 6.57 12.23
CA LEU A 125 -4.30 5.49 12.29
C LEU A 125 -3.68 4.09 12.07
N ARG A 126 -2.42 4.03 11.58
CA ARG A 126 -1.63 2.79 11.45
C ARG A 126 -0.61 2.59 12.57
N GLY A 127 -0.66 3.42 13.62
CA GLY A 127 0.21 3.30 14.81
C GLY A 127 1.44 4.21 14.81
N ALA A 128 1.58 5.13 13.85
CA ALA A 128 2.70 6.08 13.84
C ALA A 128 2.58 7.14 14.94
N HIS A 129 3.71 7.77 15.28
CA HIS A 129 3.74 9.02 16.01
C HIS A 129 3.70 10.23 15.07
N VAL A 130 3.37 11.41 15.60
CA VAL A 130 3.39 12.63 14.80
C VAL A 130 4.82 13.15 14.75
N PHE A 131 5.46 13.06 13.59
CA PHE A 131 6.76 13.69 13.36
C PHE A 131 6.59 15.19 13.09
N ALA A 132 7.55 15.99 13.54
CA ALA A 132 7.49 17.46 13.48
C ALA A 132 7.16 18.04 12.08
N PRO A 133 7.67 17.50 10.96
CA PRO A 133 7.29 17.98 9.62
C PRO A 133 5.78 17.85 9.33
N GLY A 134 5.11 16.85 9.90
CA GLY A 134 3.70 16.56 9.67
C GLY A 134 2.73 17.46 10.44
N ILE A 135 3.21 18.26 11.40
CA ILE A 135 2.39 19.21 12.16
C ILE A 135 2.14 20.45 11.30
N ILE A 136 0.86 20.76 11.07
CA ILE A 136 0.42 21.94 10.31
C ILE A 136 0.02 23.06 11.27
N ALA A 137 -0.78 22.76 12.29
CA ALA A 137 -1.23 23.74 13.28
C ALA A 137 -1.13 23.18 14.70
N CYS A 138 -0.91 24.04 15.68
CA CYS A 138 -0.93 23.67 17.10
C CYS A 138 -1.20 24.91 17.98
N PRO A 139 -1.56 24.75 19.26
CA PRO A 139 -1.94 25.87 20.12
C PRO A 139 -0.79 26.85 20.34
N LYS A 140 -1.11 28.15 20.45
CA LYS A 140 -0.13 29.25 20.55
C LYS A 140 0.92 29.03 21.66
N TYR A 141 0.53 28.43 22.77
CA TYR A 141 1.35 28.25 23.96
C TYR A 141 1.73 26.78 24.24
N MET A 142 1.65 25.91 23.23
CA MET A 142 1.97 24.49 23.39
C MET A 142 3.45 24.28 23.79
N LYS A 143 3.63 23.51 24.87
CA LYS A 143 4.92 23.13 25.45
C LYS A 143 5.10 21.61 25.47
N VAL A 144 6.35 21.18 25.58
CA VAL A 144 6.69 19.78 25.85
C VAL A 144 5.97 19.29 27.10
N GLY A 145 5.33 18.13 27.02
CA GLY A 145 4.56 17.50 28.09
C GLY A 145 3.06 17.79 28.03
N ASP A 146 2.60 18.75 27.22
CA ASP A 146 1.18 19.05 27.09
C ASP A 146 0.43 17.87 26.46
N LYS A 147 -0.71 17.52 27.06
CA LYS A 147 -1.65 16.56 26.46
C LYS A 147 -2.48 17.27 25.40
N VAL A 148 -2.53 16.69 24.20
CA VAL A 148 -3.20 17.28 23.03
C VAL A 148 -4.04 16.24 22.31
N SER A 149 -5.16 16.69 21.74
CA SER A 149 -5.92 15.94 20.75
C SER A 149 -5.39 16.22 19.36
N VAL A 150 -5.13 15.17 18.60
CA VAL A 150 -4.62 15.27 17.23
C VAL A 150 -5.78 15.12 16.26
N PHE A 151 -5.83 16.01 15.27
CA PHE A 151 -6.81 16.04 14.21
C PHE A 151 -6.12 15.99 12.84
N SER A 152 -6.75 15.30 11.90
CA SER A 152 -6.32 15.25 10.50
C SER A 152 -7.15 16.22 9.66
N ASP A 153 -6.48 17.16 8.99
CA ASP A 153 -7.10 18.02 7.97
C ASP A 153 -7.34 17.21 6.69
N LEU A 154 -8.61 16.99 6.36
CA LEU A 154 -9.02 16.17 5.22
C LEU A 154 -8.88 16.90 3.88
N GLU A 155 -9.03 18.22 3.91
CA GLU A 155 -9.13 19.02 2.68
C GLU A 155 -7.81 19.70 2.33
N GLY A 156 -6.83 19.68 3.25
CA GLY A 156 -5.56 20.36 3.09
C GLY A 156 -5.71 21.88 3.09
N ARG A 157 -6.75 22.41 3.75
CA ARG A 157 -7.03 23.86 3.82
C ARG A 157 -6.37 24.54 5.02
N CYS A 158 -5.81 23.78 5.95
CA CYS A 158 -5.14 24.33 7.12
C CYS A 158 -3.79 24.95 6.73
N THR A 159 -3.61 26.23 7.04
CA THR A 159 -2.35 26.93 6.79
C THR A 159 -1.28 26.52 7.81
N ARG A 160 -0.09 26.15 7.33
CA ARG A 160 1.04 25.81 8.20
C ARG A 160 1.37 26.98 9.14
N GLY A 161 1.47 26.69 10.43
CA GLY A 161 1.68 27.68 11.48
C GLY A 161 0.39 28.33 12.00
N ALA A 162 -0.80 27.86 11.62
CA ALA A 162 -2.03 28.32 12.28
C ALA A 162 -2.05 27.93 13.78
N THR A 163 -2.82 28.67 14.58
CA THR A 163 -2.99 28.40 16.03
C THR A 163 -4.24 27.58 16.34
N SER A 164 -5.18 27.52 15.40
CA SER A 164 -6.42 26.76 15.46
C SER A 164 -6.95 26.53 14.04
N PHE A 165 -7.85 25.56 13.86
CA PHE A 165 -8.49 25.26 12.58
C PHE A 165 -9.93 24.83 12.80
N GLN A 166 -10.86 25.45 12.07
CA GLN A 166 -12.30 25.19 12.13
C GLN A 166 -12.83 24.52 10.85
N GLY A 167 -11.96 24.17 9.90
CA GLY A 167 -12.37 23.45 8.69
C GLY A 167 -12.65 21.97 8.96
N ASN A 168 -12.88 21.21 7.89
CA ASN A 168 -13.20 19.79 7.99
C ASN A 168 -11.98 18.99 8.50
N LYS A 169 -12.08 18.52 9.75
CA LYS A 169 -11.01 17.81 10.44
C LYS A 169 -11.56 16.58 11.17
N VAL A 170 -10.75 15.53 11.21
CA VAL A 170 -11.13 14.24 11.85
C VAL A 170 -10.23 13.99 13.03
N PHE A 171 -10.84 13.66 14.17
CA PHE A 171 -10.09 13.26 15.35
C PHE A 171 -9.39 11.92 15.10
N VAL A 172 -8.11 11.80 15.45
CA VAL A 172 -7.32 10.56 15.29
C VAL A 172 -6.84 9.95 16.61
N GLY A 173 -6.90 10.72 17.70
CA GLY A 173 -6.51 10.28 19.04
C GLY A 173 -5.79 11.36 19.84
N ASN A 174 -5.38 11.00 21.06
CA ASN A 174 -4.64 11.88 21.95
C ASN A 174 -3.15 11.54 22.02
N GLY A 175 -2.34 12.57 22.25
CA GLY A 175 -0.89 12.48 22.34
C GLY A 175 -0.31 13.43 23.39
N VAL A 176 0.99 13.28 23.62
CA VAL A 176 1.80 14.19 24.45
C VAL A 176 2.78 14.92 23.55
N ALA A 177 2.81 16.25 23.63
CA ALA A 177 3.75 17.07 22.86
C ALA A 177 5.19 16.80 23.31
N GLU A 178 6.07 16.51 22.36
CA GLU A 178 7.52 16.32 22.58
C GLU A 178 8.34 17.50 22.06
N MET A 179 7.69 18.48 21.41
CA MET A 179 8.30 19.71 20.94
C MET A 179 7.46 20.94 21.27
N ASN A 180 8.13 22.06 21.56
CA ASN A 180 7.48 23.36 21.69
C ASN A 180 7.04 23.88 20.31
N ARG A 181 5.97 24.68 20.27
CA ARG A 181 5.50 25.33 19.04
C ARG A 181 6.58 26.17 18.33
N SER A 182 7.38 26.92 19.09
CA SER A 182 8.47 27.73 18.54
C SER A 182 9.52 26.88 17.82
N HIS A 183 9.82 25.69 18.34
CA HIS A 183 10.76 24.78 17.71
C HIS A 183 10.20 24.24 16.38
N ILE A 184 8.88 23.99 16.30
CA ILE A 184 8.21 23.47 15.10
C ILE A 184 8.10 24.50 13.97
N PHE A 185 7.88 25.79 14.28
CA PHE A 185 7.59 26.80 13.24
C PHE A 185 8.61 27.93 13.12
N CYS A 186 9.56 28.07 14.05
CA CYS A 186 10.54 29.16 14.05
C CYS A 186 11.99 28.66 13.94
N SER A 187 12.19 27.42 13.48
CA SER A 187 13.52 26.83 13.28
C SER A 187 13.96 26.92 11.82
N ASP A 188 15.19 27.40 11.59
CA ASP A 188 15.82 27.45 10.25
C ASP A 188 16.42 26.10 9.82
N LYS A 189 16.48 25.13 10.74
CA LYS A 189 17.02 23.79 10.46
C LYS A 189 15.91 22.83 10.02
N PRO A 190 16.20 21.87 9.13
CA PRO A 190 15.24 20.84 8.75
C PRO A 190 14.80 20.04 9.98
N LEU A 191 13.50 20.12 10.28
CA LEU A 191 12.89 19.51 11.45
C LEU A 191 12.92 17.98 11.32
N ARG A 192 13.37 17.32 12.39
CA ARG A 192 13.37 15.87 12.52
C ARG A 192 12.95 15.48 13.92
N GLY A 193 12.41 14.28 14.06
CA GLY A 193 11.97 13.72 15.34
C GLY A 193 10.48 13.86 15.60
N VAL A 194 10.06 13.27 16.71
CA VAL A 194 8.66 13.20 17.15
C VAL A 194 8.24 14.56 17.70
N GLY A 195 7.20 15.14 17.13
CA GLY A 195 6.58 16.37 17.63
C GLY A 195 5.46 16.09 18.63
N VAL A 196 4.66 15.05 18.39
CA VAL A 196 3.64 14.55 19.33
C VAL A 196 3.72 13.03 19.37
N ARG A 197 3.96 12.48 20.57
CA ARG A 197 3.89 11.03 20.81
C ARG A 197 2.46 10.64 21.08
N MET A 198 1.89 9.79 20.23
CA MET A 198 0.54 9.27 20.41
C MET A 198 0.51 8.36 21.65
N VAL A 199 -0.41 8.62 22.58
CA VAL A 199 -0.57 7.84 23.82
C VAL A 199 -1.92 7.15 23.91
N ASP A 200 -2.95 7.74 23.29
CA ASP A 200 -4.30 7.20 23.29
C ASP A 200 -4.92 7.33 21.88
N PRO A 201 -4.44 6.56 20.89
CA PRO A 201 -4.93 6.63 19.51
C PRO A 201 -6.32 6.00 19.35
N LEU A 202 -7.08 6.44 18.34
CA LEU A 202 -8.36 5.77 18.01
C LEU A 202 -8.18 4.31 17.61
N TYR A 203 -7.08 4.00 16.91
CA TYR A 203 -6.70 2.64 16.56
C TYR A 203 -5.34 2.36 17.19
N GLN A 204 -5.29 1.37 18.07
CA GLN A 204 -4.08 0.93 18.71
C GLN A 204 -3.36 -0.09 17.83
N SER A 205 -2.26 0.37 17.25
CA SER A 205 -1.29 -0.41 16.49
C SER A 205 0.11 -0.03 17.00
N PRO A 206 1.03 -0.98 17.15
CA PRO A 206 2.38 -0.68 17.62
C PRO A 206 3.14 0.19 16.59
N PRO A 207 3.98 1.13 17.04
CA PRO A 207 4.88 1.86 16.15
C PRO A 207 5.96 0.90 15.63
N PHE A 208 6.30 1.03 14.35
CA PHE A 208 7.30 0.18 13.67
C PHE A 208 8.54 0.96 13.21
N ASP A 209 8.67 2.22 13.61
CA ASP A 209 9.83 3.02 13.27
C ASP A 209 11.08 2.44 13.96
N GLY A 210 12.04 1.97 13.15
CA GLY A 210 13.28 1.37 13.64
C GLY A 210 13.17 -0.04 14.25
N VAL A 211 12.00 -0.68 14.20
CA VAL A 211 11.81 -2.04 14.73
C VAL A 211 12.43 -3.06 13.78
N LEU A 212 13.48 -3.76 14.24
CA LEU A 212 14.17 -4.85 13.52
C LEU A 212 14.37 -4.60 12.01
N PRO A 213 14.97 -3.46 11.60
CA PRO A 213 14.91 -2.97 10.22
C PRO A 213 15.53 -3.91 9.18
N SER A 214 16.42 -4.82 9.59
CA SER A 214 17.02 -5.84 8.72
C SER A 214 16.20 -7.13 8.63
N LEU A 215 15.27 -7.37 9.55
CA LEU A 215 14.48 -8.62 9.63
C LEU A 215 13.02 -8.44 9.24
N VAL A 216 12.45 -7.25 9.41
CA VAL A 216 11.04 -6.98 9.14
C VAL A 216 10.85 -5.81 8.20
N PHE A 217 9.82 -5.90 7.35
CA PHE A 217 9.44 -4.85 6.43
C PHE A 217 7.92 -4.64 6.47
N LEU A 218 7.47 -3.42 6.77
CA LEU A 218 6.05 -3.10 6.73
C LEU A 218 5.53 -3.14 5.29
N GLN A 219 4.63 -4.08 5.02
CA GLN A 219 4.09 -4.30 3.67
C GLN A 219 2.67 -4.85 3.79
N ASN A 220 1.72 -4.22 3.09
CA ASN A 220 0.34 -4.71 3.08
C ASN A 220 0.28 -6.12 2.49
N LEU A 221 -0.60 -6.97 3.02
CA LEU A 221 -0.73 -8.39 2.61
C LEU A 221 -0.81 -8.58 1.09
N PRO A 222 -1.68 -7.86 0.33
CA PRO A 222 -1.74 -8.02 -1.12
C PRO A 222 -0.42 -7.72 -1.83
N SER A 223 0.37 -6.78 -1.30
CA SER A 223 1.68 -6.45 -1.87
C SER A 223 2.74 -7.51 -1.61
N VAL A 224 2.58 -8.34 -0.57
CA VAL A 224 3.43 -9.53 -0.33
C VAL A 224 2.99 -10.66 -1.26
N VAL A 225 1.68 -10.86 -1.44
CA VAL A 225 1.12 -11.86 -2.38
C VAL A 225 1.67 -11.69 -3.78
N VAL A 226 1.84 -10.45 -4.27
CA VAL A 226 2.44 -10.18 -5.59
C VAL A 226 3.79 -10.86 -5.79
N GLY A 227 4.67 -10.85 -4.78
CA GLY A 227 5.98 -11.51 -4.87
C GLY A 227 5.86 -13.03 -5.01
N HIS A 228 4.94 -13.64 -4.26
CA HIS A 228 4.65 -15.08 -4.35
C HIS A 228 4.00 -15.45 -5.68
N VAL A 229 3.03 -14.67 -6.16
CA VAL A 229 2.34 -14.89 -7.45
C VAL A 229 3.29 -14.78 -8.64
N LEU A 230 4.28 -13.87 -8.57
CA LEU A 230 5.36 -13.79 -9.56
C LEU A 230 6.18 -15.08 -9.60
N GLY A 231 6.33 -15.78 -8.47
CA GLY A 231 7.02 -17.07 -8.37
C GLY A 231 8.46 -17.04 -8.86
N PRO A 232 9.30 -16.09 -8.41
CA PRO A 232 10.68 -15.96 -8.86
C PRO A 232 11.54 -17.16 -8.43
N GLN A 233 12.41 -17.66 -9.31
CA GLN A 233 13.30 -18.78 -9.00
C GLN A 233 14.76 -18.31 -8.82
N PRO A 234 15.54 -18.96 -7.94
CA PRO A 234 16.98 -18.73 -7.84
C PRO A 234 17.68 -18.85 -9.21
N GLY A 235 18.51 -17.85 -9.54
CA GLY A 235 19.27 -17.77 -10.78
C GLY A 235 18.58 -17.05 -11.94
N GLU A 236 17.29 -16.73 -11.81
CA GLU A 236 16.57 -15.97 -12.84
C GLU A 236 16.95 -14.49 -12.86
N ARG A 237 16.64 -13.85 -13.99
CA ARG A 237 16.76 -12.40 -14.19
C ARG A 237 15.38 -11.75 -14.21
N ILE A 238 15.11 -10.91 -13.22
CA ILE A 238 13.78 -10.35 -12.96
C ILE A 238 13.81 -8.82 -13.05
N LEU A 239 12.78 -8.25 -13.68
CA LEU A 239 12.60 -6.81 -13.78
C LEU A 239 11.43 -6.34 -12.92
N ASP A 240 11.67 -5.38 -12.03
CA ASP A 240 10.63 -4.57 -11.39
C ASP A 240 10.61 -3.17 -12.03
N MET A 241 9.58 -2.91 -12.82
CA MET A 241 9.51 -1.71 -13.66
C MET A 241 9.17 -0.43 -12.88
N CYS A 242 8.59 -0.52 -11.68
CA CYS A 242 8.11 0.63 -10.91
C CYS A 242 8.42 0.39 -9.44
N ALA A 243 9.70 0.22 -9.15
CA ALA A 243 10.16 -0.53 -7.99
C ALA A 243 10.03 0.22 -6.65
N ALA A 244 10.02 1.56 -6.65
CA ALA A 244 10.17 2.28 -5.41
C ALA A 244 8.94 2.20 -4.49
N PRO A 245 9.14 2.08 -3.16
CA PRO A 245 10.41 2.21 -2.43
C PRO A 245 11.24 0.91 -2.32
N GLY A 246 10.88 -0.15 -3.04
CA GLY A 246 11.65 -1.39 -3.13
C GLY A 246 11.08 -2.55 -2.32
N GLY A 247 9.87 -2.44 -1.77
CA GLY A 247 9.28 -3.50 -0.94
C GLY A 247 9.10 -4.81 -1.71
N LYS A 248 8.51 -4.74 -2.91
CA LYS A 248 8.34 -5.90 -3.80
C LYS A 248 9.67 -6.37 -4.39
N THR A 249 10.53 -5.44 -4.81
CA THR A 249 11.89 -5.73 -5.28
C THR A 249 12.71 -6.53 -4.25
N CYS A 250 12.74 -6.07 -2.99
CA CYS A 250 13.46 -6.75 -1.92
C CYS A 250 12.81 -8.10 -1.57
N HIS A 251 11.49 -8.20 -1.72
CA HIS A 251 10.79 -9.47 -1.54
C HIS A 251 11.17 -10.50 -2.61
N ILE A 252 11.19 -10.08 -3.89
CA ILE A 252 11.61 -10.93 -5.01
C ILE A 252 13.02 -11.47 -4.78
N ALA A 253 13.98 -10.59 -4.45
CA ALA A 253 15.35 -11.00 -4.16
C ALA A 253 15.43 -11.97 -2.97
N ALA A 254 14.65 -11.73 -1.90
CA ALA A 254 14.59 -12.63 -0.75
C ALA A 254 14.02 -14.02 -1.12
N LEU A 255 12.97 -14.09 -1.94
CA LEU A 255 12.38 -15.35 -2.43
C LEU A 255 13.37 -16.15 -3.30
N MET A 256 14.21 -15.45 -4.07
CA MET A 256 15.30 -16.03 -4.84
C MET A 256 16.52 -16.42 -3.98
N ARG A 257 16.46 -16.24 -2.66
CA ARG A 257 17.58 -16.43 -1.72
C ARG A 257 18.81 -15.62 -2.11
N ASP A 258 18.56 -14.44 -2.67
CA ASP A 258 19.57 -13.52 -3.22
C ASP A 258 20.45 -14.14 -4.32
N GLN A 259 19.99 -15.21 -4.98
CA GLN A 259 20.67 -15.86 -6.12
C GLN A 259 19.99 -15.47 -7.44
N GLY A 260 20.71 -14.82 -8.34
CA GLY A 260 20.19 -14.33 -9.62
C GLY A 260 20.36 -12.81 -9.75
N GLU A 261 19.51 -12.16 -10.54
CA GLU A 261 19.56 -10.71 -10.74
C GLU A 261 18.15 -10.10 -10.66
N VAL A 262 17.99 -9.07 -9.82
CA VAL A 262 16.76 -8.29 -9.73
C VAL A 262 17.05 -6.85 -10.16
N VAL A 263 16.61 -6.50 -11.37
CA VAL A 263 16.72 -5.14 -11.90
C VAL A 263 15.52 -4.32 -11.44
N ALA A 264 15.78 -3.18 -10.81
CA ALA A 264 14.76 -2.30 -10.25
C ALA A 264 14.81 -0.91 -10.91
N LEU A 265 13.71 -0.49 -11.53
CA LEU A 265 13.61 0.81 -12.20
C LEU A 265 12.66 1.76 -11.45
N ASP A 266 13.05 3.02 -11.32
CA ASP A 266 12.13 4.12 -10.97
C ASP A 266 12.59 5.42 -11.64
N ARG A 267 11.66 6.30 -11.99
CA ARG A 267 11.98 7.57 -12.67
C ARG A 267 12.63 8.61 -11.76
N ILE A 268 12.48 8.49 -10.44
CA ILE A 268 12.87 9.50 -9.47
C ILE A 268 14.12 9.07 -8.71
N ARG A 269 15.22 9.81 -8.84
CA ARG A 269 16.51 9.49 -8.21
C ARG A 269 16.41 9.22 -6.70
N ASN A 270 15.72 10.10 -5.95
CA ASN A 270 15.57 9.92 -4.50
C ASN A 270 14.83 8.62 -4.13
N LYS A 271 13.91 8.17 -4.98
CA LYS A 271 13.19 6.92 -4.81
C LYS A 271 14.09 5.72 -5.09
N VAL A 272 14.97 5.81 -6.09
CA VAL A 272 16.00 4.78 -6.37
C VAL A 272 16.99 4.66 -5.22
N GLU A 273 17.44 5.76 -4.63
CA GLU A 273 18.31 5.68 -3.44
C GLU A 273 17.60 4.99 -2.27
N ARG A 274 16.28 5.14 -2.14
CA ARG A 274 15.49 4.41 -1.14
C ARG A 274 15.48 2.90 -1.39
N ILE A 275 15.37 2.47 -2.66
CA ILE A 275 15.48 1.05 -3.02
C ILE A 275 16.84 0.51 -2.58
N ARG A 276 17.93 1.23 -2.89
CA ARG A 276 19.29 0.83 -2.50
C ARG A 276 19.47 0.76 -0.99
N GLN A 277 18.95 1.74 -0.26
CA GLN A 277 18.97 1.74 1.21
C GLN A 277 18.23 0.53 1.80
N ASN A 278 17.05 0.21 1.26
CA ASN A 278 16.27 -0.94 1.72
C ASN A 278 16.97 -2.26 1.38
N ALA A 279 17.53 -2.39 0.18
CA ALA A 279 18.31 -3.57 -0.22
C ALA A 279 19.54 -3.78 0.71
N GLN A 280 20.28 -2.71 1.01
CA GLN A 280 21.41 -2.74 1.94
C GLN A 280 20.99 -3.14 3.35
N THR A 281 19.89 -2.56 3.85
CA THR A 281 19.37 -2.83 5.20
C THR A 281 18.92 -4.29 5.35
N LEU A 282 18.33 -4.88 4.30
CA LEU A 282 17.88 -6.27 4.25
C LEU A 282 18.96 -7.26 3.78
N HIS A 283 20.21 -6.79 3.60
CA HIS A 283 21.36 -7.59 3.17
C HIS A 283 21.15 -8.32 1.83
N LEU A 284 20.57 -7.64 0.82
CA LEU A 284 20.32 -8.17 -0.51
C LEU A 284 21.29 -7.56 -1.53
N GLN A 285 22.07 -8.40 -2.20
CA GLN A 285 23.13 -8.01 -3.14
C GLN A 285 22.73 -8.22 -4.62
N SER A 286 21.74 -9.07 -4.91
CA SER A 286 21.26 -9.35 -6.27
C SER A 286 20.49 -8.18 -6.92
N ILE A 287 20.20 -7.12 -6.15
CA ILE A 287 19.39 -5.99 -6.60
C ILE A 287 20.24 -4.92 -7.29
N LYS A 288 19.95 -4.64 -8.57
CA LYS A 288 20.52 -3.52 -9.33
C LYS A 288 19.46 -2.46 -9.61
N ALA A 289 19.56 -1.33 -8.90
CA ALA A 289 18.58 -0.24 -8.99
C ALA A 289 19.05 0.92 -9.88
N PHE A 290 18.23 1.34 -10.85
CA PHE A 290 18.53 2.38 -11.83
C PHE A 290 17.46 3.48 -11.86
N CYS A 291 17.91 4.73 -12.00
CA CYS A 291 17.03 5.87 -12.23
C CYS A 291 16.74 5.99 -13.72
N PHE A 292 15.59 5.48 -14.15
CA PHE A 292 15.27 5.37 -15.57
C PHE A 292 13.75 5.41 -15.80
N ASN A 293 13.32 5.88 -16.97
CA ASN A 293 11.92 5.85 -17.36
C ASN A 293 11.57 4.49 -17.96
N SER A 294 10.76 3.69 -17.26
CA SER A 294 10.44 2.32 -17.65
C SER A 294 9.67 2.18 -18.96
N VAL A 295 9.04 3.27 -19.44
CA VAL A 295 8.45 3.32 -20.79
C VAL A 295 9.51 3.18 -21.89
N ASP A 296 10.72 3.68 -21.64
CA ASP A 296 11.82 3.72 -22.60
C ASP A 296 12.84 2.58 -22.33
N ALA A 297 12.48 1.61 -21.48
CA ALA A 297 13.41 0.59 -20.98
C ALA A 297 13.77 -0.50 -21.99
N VAL A 298 13.16 -0.51 -23.18
CA VAL A 298 13.45 -1.45 -24.26
C VAL A 298 14.16 -0.75 -25.41
N SER A 299 15.27 -1.32 -25.88
CA SER A 299 15.99 -0.87 -27.07
C SER A 299 16.36 -2.07 -27.94
N ASP A 300 16.12 -1.97 -29.25
CA ASP A 300 16.54 -3.00 -30.22
C ASP A 300 18.06 -2.95 -30.50
N ASP A 301 18.71 -1.82 -30.20
CA ASP A 301 20.16 -1.62 -30.25
C ASP A 301 20.65 -1.03 -28.91
N PRO A 302 20.67 -1.85 -27.83
CA PRO A 302 21.14 -1.38 -26.54
C PRO A 302 22.67 -1.17 -26.59
N PRO A 303 23.23 -0.22 -25.82
CA PRO A 303 24.67 -0.02 -25.78
C PRO A 303 25.38 -1.33 -25.37
N GLN A 304 26.30 -1.82 -26.20
CA GLN A 304 26.95 -3.14 -26.05
C GLN A 304 27.77 -3.30 -24.74
N GLN A 305 27.92 -2.25 -23.93
CA GLN A 305 28.78 -2.19 -22.74
C GLN A 305 28.05 -1.77 -21.46
N THR A 306 26.72 -1.63 -21.44
CA THR A 306 26.00 -1.21 -20.23
C THR A 306 25.24 -2.35 -19.58
N GLU A 307 25.55 -2.66 -18.31
CA GLU A 307 24.72 -3.54 -17.46
C GLU A 307 23.35 -2.93 -17.11
N GLY A 308 23.12 -1.65 -17.44
CA GLY A 308 21.92 -0.89 -17.10
C GLY A 308 20.96 -0.65 -18.29
N PRO A 309 19.81 -0.01 -18.04
CA PRO A 309 18.82 0.30 -19.06
C PRO A 309 19.34 1.30 -20.12
N PRO A 310 18.80 1.27 -21.35
CA PRO A 310 17.73 0.38 -21.82
C PRO A 310 18.23 -1.04 -22.11
N PHE A 311 17.32 -2.00 -22.09
CA PHE A 311 17.61 -3.43 -22.23
C PHE A 311 17.15 -3.98 -23.59
N PRO A 312 17.77 -5.05 -24.10
CA PRO A 312 17.29 -5.76 -25.28
C PRO A 312 15.90 -6.37 -25.05
N PRO A 313 15.08 -6.55 -26.11
CA PRO A 313 13.85 -7.32 -26.02
C PRO A 313 14.12 -8.75 -25.51
N GLU A 314 13.11 -9.35 -24.89
CA GLU A 314 13.14 -10.76 -24.46
C GLU A 314 14.36 -11.11 -23.58
N SER A 315 14.71 -10.24 -22.63
CA SER A 315 15.92 -10.36 -21.81
C SER A 315 15.65 -10.66 -20.34
N PHE A 316 14.39 -10.72 -19.92
CA PHE A 316 13.99 -11.02 -18.54
C PHE A 316 13.12 -12.28 -18.47
N ASP A 317 13.41 -13.16 -17.51
CA ASP A 317 12.64 -14.38 -17.25
C ASP A 317 11.27 -14.03 -16.66
N ARG A 318 11.22 -12.97 -15.83
CA ARG A 318 9.98 -12.43 -15.28
C ARG A 318 10.00 -10.92 -15.23
N VAL A 319 8.82 -10.32 -15.37
CA VAL A 319 8.61 -8.89 -15.23
C VAL A 319 7.47 -8.63 -14.24
N LEU A 320 7.75 -7.81 -13.23
CA LEU A 320 6.76 -7.21 -12.36
C LEU A 320 6.46 -5.79 -12.86
N LEU A 321 5.19 -5.55 -13.17
CA LEU A 321 4.63 -4.23 -13.42
C LEU A 321 3.68 -3.85 -12.28
N ASP A 322 4.26 -3.37 -11.17
CA ASP A 322 3.53 -2.73 -10.07
C ASP A 322 3.20 -1.29 -10.46
N ALA A 323 2.18 -1.12 -11.31
CA ALA A 323 2.02 0.10 -12.08
C ALA A 323 1.60 1.29 -11.18
N PRO A 324 2.10 2.50 -11.47
CA PRO A 324 1.58 3.71 -10.84
C PRO A 324 0.08 3.82 -11.16
N CYS A 325 -0.72 4.07 -10.14
CA CYS A 325 -2.17 4.09 -10.20
C CYS A 325 -2.73 5.20 -9.32
N SER A 326 -4.05 5.39 -9.41
CA SER A 326 -4.77 6.38 -8.61
C SER A 326 -4.74 6.14 -7.09
N GLY A 327 -4.35 4.94 -6.63
CA GLY A 327 -4.18 4.62 -5.21
C GLY A 327 -5.49 4.67 -4.39
N LEU A 328 -6.64 4.60 -5.04
CA LEU A 328 -7.95 4.71 -4.38
C LEU A 328 -8.29 3.53 -3.46
N GLY A 329 -7.51 2.45 -3.50
CA GLY A 329 -7.68 1.29 -2.61
C GLY A 329 -6.92 1.40 -1.28
N GLN A 330 -6.10 2.43 -1.08
CA GLN A 330 -5.29 2.55 0.14
C GLN A 330 -6.16 2.68 1.40
N ARG A 331 -5.72 2.05 2.50
CA ARG A 331 -6.40 2.09 3.80
C ARG A 331 -5.42 2.27 4.97
N PRO A 332 -5.72 3.16 5.94
CA PRO A 332 -6.81 4.14 5.89
C PRO A 332 -6.48 5.24 4.89
N ASN A 333 -7.51 5.74 4.22
CA ASN A 333 -7.46 6.90 3.36
C ASN A 333 -8.71 7.73 3.66
N MET A 334 -8.53 8.83 4.39
CA MET A 334 -9.66 9.66 4.82
C MET A 334 -10.09 10.68 3.77
N ALA A 335 -9.22 11.00 2.80
CA ALA A 335 -9.53 11.98 1.76
C ALA A 335 -8.66 11.82 0.51
N CYS A 336 -9.27 12.05 -0.65
CA CYS A 336 -8.56 12.13 -1.92
C CYS A 336 -8.94 13.43 -2.65
N SER A 337 -7.95 14.32 -2.79
CA SER A 337 -8.11 15.63 -3.43
C SER A 337 -7.94 15.61 -4.95
N TRP A 338 -7.70 14.43 -5.54
CA TRP A 338 -7.44 14.27 -6.96
C TRP A 338 -8.69 14.60 -7.79
N SER A 339 -8.49 15.25 -8.92
CA SER A 339 -9.52 15.45 -9.92
C SER A 339 -9.76 14.18 -10.74
N LEU A 340 -10.95 14.10 -11.35
CA LEU A 340 -11.28 13.00 -12.26
C LEU A 340 -10.28 12.89 -13.44
N LYS A 341 -9.76 14.03 -13.92
CA LYS A 341 -8.74 14.06 -14.99
C LYS A 341 -7.44 13.41 -14.54
N GLU A 342 -7.00 13.66 -13.31
CA GLU A 342 -5.79 13.05 -12.75
C GLU A 342 -5.97 11.55 -12.58
N ILE A 343 -7.12 11.09 -12.06
CA ILE A 343 -7.44 9.66 -11.93
C ILE A 343 -7.42 8.96 -13.31
N ARG A 344 -8.05 9.56 -14.32
CA ARG A 344 -8.08 8.98 -15.69
C ARG A 344 -6.75 9.03 -16.42
N SER A 345 -5.76 9.81 -15.94
CA SER A 345 -4.46 9.94 -16.60
C SER A 345 -3.56 8.70 -16.46
N TYR A 346 -3.89 7.79 -15.54
CA TYR A 346 -3.10 6.59 -15.27
C TYR A 346 -3.24 5.51 -16.34
N GLN A 347 -4.44 5.28 -16.87
CA GLN A 347 -4.68 4.20 -17.85
C GLN A 347 -3.74 4.30 -19.07
N PRO A 348 -3.56 5.46 -19.74
CA PRO A 348 -2.61 5.56 -20.85
C PRO A 348 -1.16 5.30 -20.46
N LEU A 349 -0.72 5.75 -19.27
CA LEU A 349 0.63 5.50 -18.77
C LEU A 349 0.85 4.02 -18.49
N GLN A 350 -0.12 3.36 -17.84
CA GLN A 350 -0.07 1.94 -17.54
C GLN A 350 0.04 1.11 -18.83
N ARG A 351 -0.71 1.45 -19.89
CA ARG A 351 -0.59 0.79 -21.20
C ARG A 351 0.79 0.94 -21.83
N LYS A 352 1.41 2.13 -21.75
CA LYS A 352 2.78 2.35 -22.23
C LYS A 352 3.80 1.49 -21.48
N LEU A 353 3.70 1.42 -20.16
CA LEU A 353 4.54 0.57 -19.33
C LEU A 353 4.33 -0.91 -19.64
N PHE A 354 3.08 -1.32 -19.85
CA PHE A 354 2.71 -2.70 -20.21
C PHE A 354 3.31 -3.11 -21.56
N HIS A 355 3.27 -2.24 -22.58
CA HIS A 355 3.95 -2.48 -23.86
C HIS A 355 5.45 -2.76 -23.68
N ALA A 356 6.15 -1.95 -22.87
CA ALA A 356 7.55 -2.17 -22.57
C ALA A 356 7.78 -3.49 -21.81
N ALA A 357 6.92 -3.82 -20.84
CA ALA A 357 6.97 -5.07 -20.08
C ALA A 357 6.93 -6.31 -21.00
N VAL A 358 5.98 -6.34 -21.93
CA VAL A 358 5.79 -7.47 -22.86
C VAL A 358 6.95 -7.63 -23.84
N ARG A 359 7.55 -6.51 -24.30
CA ARG A 359 8.73 -6.56 -25.16
C ARG A 359 9.97 -7.07 -24.42
N LEU A 360 10.14 -6.70 -23.15
CA LEU A 360 11.29 -7.10 -22.32
C LEU A 360 11.19 -8.53 -21.81
N LEU A 361 9.99 -9.08 -21.72
CA LEU A 361 9.74 -10.44 -21.25
C LEU A 361 10.15 -11.50 -22.28
N LYS A 362 10.89 -12.53 -21.85
CA LYS A 362 11.20 -13.72 -22.66
C LYS A 362 9.95 -14.50 -23.06
N ARG A 363 10.03 -15.27 -24.14
CA ARG A 363 9.07 -16.35 -24.40
C ARG A 363 9.16 -17.40 -23.30
N GLY A 364 8.03 -17.94 -22.87
CA GLY A 364 7.86 -18.73 -21.66
C GLY A 364 7.98 -17.94 -20.36
N GLY A 365 8.18 -16.61 -20.41
CA GLY A 365 8.33 -15.77 -19.24
C GLY A 365 7.00 -15.37 -18.59
N VAL A 366 7.07 -14.95 -17.32
CA VAL A 366 5.90 -14.52 -16.53
C VAL A 366 5.86 -12.99 -16.38
N LEU A 367 4.70 -12.39 -16.66
CA LEU A 367 4.39 -11.00 -16.33
C LEU A 367 3.34 -10.97 -15.21
N VAL A 368 3.64 -10.26 -14.12
CA VAL A 368 2.63 -9.89 -13.12
C VAL A 368 2.34 -8.40 -13.22
N TYR A 369 1.06 -8.07 -13.42
CA TYR A 369 0.53 -6.72 -13.35
C TYR A 369 -0.19 -6.53 -12.02
N SER A 370 0.13 -5.48 -11.28
CA SER A 370 -0.57 -5.15 -10.03
C SER A 370 -0.82 -3.67 -9.84
N THR A 371 -1.89 -3.35 -9.13
CA THR A 371 -2.23 -1.98 -8.72
C THR A 371 -2.81 -1.97 -7.29
N CYS A 372 -2.75 -0.82 -6.63
CA CYS A 372 -3.41 -0.57 -5.34
C CYS A 372 -4.64 0.34 -5.48
N THR A 373 -5.39 0.16 -6.58
CA THR A 373 -6.62 0.90 -6.86
C THR A 373 -7.80 -0.04 -7.10
N VAL A 374 -9.00 0.54 -7.09
CA VAL A 374 -10.28 -0.16 -7.20
C VAL A 374 -11.04 0.18 -8.49
N THR A 375 -10.44 0.93 -9.41
CA THR A 375 -11.09 1.32 -10.67
C THR A 375 -11.08 0.16 -11.67
N LEU A 376 -12.14 -0.01 -12.48
CA LEU A 376 -12.14 -0.99 -13.59
C LEU A 376 -11.12 -0.60 -14.66
N ALA A 377 -11.02 0.71 -14.95
CA ALA A 377 -10.18 1.26 -16.02
C ALA A 377 -8.68 0.99 -15.84
N GLU A 378 -8.22 0.83 -14.60
CA GLU A 378 -6.82 0.51 -14.28
C GLU A 378 -6.63 -0.99 -13.96
N ASN A 379 -7.68 -1.82 -13.98
CA ASN A 379 -7.62 -3.22 -13.56
C ASN A 379 -8.16 -4.14 -14.67
N GLU A 380 -9.42 -4.58 -14.57
CA GLU A 380 -10.00 -5.56 -15.48
C GLU A 380 -10.04 -5.06 -16.94
N GLU A 381 -10.25 -3.76 -17.17
CA GLU A 381 -10.18 -3.19 -18.53
C GLU A 381 -8.74 -3.23 -19.09
N GLN A 382 -7.73 -3.15 -18.23
CA GLN A 382 -6.33 -3.28 -18.65
C GLN A 382 -6.01 -4.73 -19.02
N VAL A 383 -6.57 -5.69 -18.31
CA VAL A 383 -6.45 -7.12 -18.66
C VAL A 383 -7.14 -7.41 -19.99
N ALA A 384 -8.38 -6.96 -20.17
CA ALA A 384 -9.11 -7.14 -21.43
C ALA A 384 -8.36 -6.50 -22.62
N TRP A 385 -7.86 -5.28 -22.43
CA TRP A 385 -7.02 -4.61 -23.42
C TRP A 385 -5.73 -5.38 -23.72
N ALA A 386 -5.04 -5.88 -22.69
CA ALA A 386 -3.78 -6.62 -22.86
C ALA A 386 -3.98 -7.91 -23.65
N LEU A 387 -5.01 -8.70 -23.33
CA LEU A 387 -5.33 -9.93 -24.05
C LEU A 387 -5.71 -9.69 -25.52
N SER A 388 -6.38 -8.56 -25.81
CA SER A 388 -6.70 -8.17 -27.19
C SER A 388 -5.47 -7.64 -27.94
N THR A 389 -4.58 -6.91 -27.27
CA THR A 389 -3.43 -6.21 -27.90
C THR A 389 -2.23 -7.13 -28.08
N PHE A 390 -2.03 -8.09 -27.17
CA PHE A 390 -0.90 -9.01 -27.17
C PHE A 390 -1.40 -10.46 -27.26
N PRO A 391 -1.61 -10.99 -28.48
CA PRO A 391 -2.03 -12.38 -28.67
C PRO A 391 -1.03 -13.42 -28.12
N CYS A 392 0.21 -13.02 -27.88
CA CYS A 392 1.22 -13.86 -27.24
C CYS A 392 1.02 -14.01 -25.73
N LEU A 393 0.14 -13.24 -25.10
CA LEU A 393 -0.14 -13.35 -23.67
C LEU A 393 -1.36 -14.22 -23.38
N THR A 394 -1.24 -15.07 -22.37
CA THR A 394 -2.35 -15.84 -21.79
C THR A 394 -2.46 -15.55 -20.30
N LEU A 395 -3.68 -15.43 -19.79
CA LEU A 395 -3.92 -15.34 -18.34
C LEU A 395 -3.60 -16.69 -17.67
N GLU A 396 -2.94 -16.63 -16.53
CA GLU A 396 -2.52 -17.80 -15.76
C GLU A 396 -3.14 -17.83 -14.36
N PRO A 397 -3.36 -19.03 -13.79
CA PRO A 397 -3.72 -19.16 -12.39
C PRO A 397 -2.61 -18.66 -11.47
N GLN A 398 -3.03 -18.20 -10.30
CA GLN A 398 -2.17 -17.55 -9.32
C GLN A 398 -2.11 -18.38 -8.05
N GLU A 399 -0.90 -18.59 -7.52
CA GLU A 399 -0.68 -19.28 -6.25
C GLU A 399 0.23 -18.43 -5.36
N PRO A 400 -0.17 -18.12 -4.11
CA PRO A 400 -1.48 -18.41 -3.51
C PRO A 400 -2.61 -17.55 -4.11
N HIS A 401 -3.84 -18.10 -4.13
CA HIS A 401 -5.05 -17.34 -4.43
C HIS A 401 -5.78 -17.01 -3.11
N ILE A 402 -5.66 -15.76 -2.66
CA ILE A 402 -6.26 -15.30 -1.39
C ILE A 402 -7.29 -14.17 -1.59
N GLY A 403 -7.19 -13.43 -2.69
CA GLY A 403 -8.17 -12.39 -3.04
C GLY A 403 -9.48 -12.98 -3.56
N ALA A 404 -10.43 -12.11 -3.85
CA ALA A 404 -11.63 -12.47 -4.59
C ALA A 404 -11.37 -12.48 -6.10
N GLU A 405 -12.31 -13.04 -6.86
CA GLU A 405 -12.30 -12.97 -8.33
C GLU A 405 -12.40 -11.52 -8.84
N GLY A 406 -12.01 -11.31 -10.10
CA GLY A 406 -12.15 -10.03 -10.79
C GLY A 406 -13.60 -9.50 -10.82
N MET A 407 -13.75 -8.19 -10.96
CA MET A 407 -15.05 -7.53 -11.03
C MET A 407 -15.64 -7.54 -12.45
N LEU A 408 -16.95 -7.74 -12.57
CA LEU A 408 -17.69 -7.61 -13.83
C LEU A 408 -17.67 -6.17 -14.36
N GLY A 409 -17.78 -6.02 -15.67
CA GLY A 409 -17.86 -4.72 -16.36
C GLY A 409 -16.79 -4.47 -17.43
N ALA A 410 -15.82 -5.37 -17.59
CA ALA A 410 -14.76 -5.25 -18.59
C ALA A 410 -14.92 -6.21 -19.78
N GLY A 411 -16.02 -6.98 -19.86
CA GLY A 411 -16.25 -7.96 -20.92
C GLY A 411 -15.39 -9.23 -20.85
N LEU A 412 -14.75 -9.49 -19.70
CA LEU A 412 -14.02 -10.74 -19.46
C LEU A 412 -14.99 -11.89 -19.15
N SER A 413 -14.64 -13.11 -19.55
CA SER A 413 -15.42 -14.30 -19.18
C SER A 413 -15.31 -14.62 -17.69
N LEU A 414 -16.27 -15.37 -17.14
CA LEU A 414 -16.21 -15.81 -15.73
C LEU A 414 -14.96 -16.64 -15.42
N GLU A 415 -14.49 -17.43 -16.38
CA GLU A 415 -13.23 -18.18 -16.24
C GLU A 415 -12.03 -17.25 -16.16
N GLN A 416 -11.98 -16.20 -16.98
CA GLN A 416 -10.92 -15.19 -16.91
C GLN A 416 -10.95 -14.42 -15.59
N LEU A 417 -12.13 -14.04 -15.09
CA LEU A 417 -12.27 -13.33 -13.82
C LEU A 417 -11.78 -14.16 -12.62
N ARG A 418 -11.96 -15.49 -12.66
CA ARG A 418 -11.42 -16.42 -11.65
C ARG A 418 -9.89 -16.51 -11.63
N LEU A 419 -9.22 -16.18 -12.73
CA LEU A 419 -7.76 -16.14 -12.80
C LEU A 419 -7.18 -14.83 -12.24
N LEU A 420 -8.02 -13.83 -11.99
CA LEU A 420 -7.62 -12.56 -11.40
C LEU A 420 -7.74 -12.60 -9.87
N GLN A 421 -6.94 -11.80 -9.17
CA GLN A 421 -7.09 -11.59 -7.73
C GLN A 421 -7.38 -10.12 -7.46
N ARG A 422 -8.58 -9.85 -6.97
CA ARG A 422 -9.03 -8.53 -6.52
C ARG A 422 -9.29 -8.56 -5.02
N PHE A 423 -8.64 -7.66 -4.30
CA PHE A 423 -8.86 -7.48 -2.87
C PHE A 423 -9.98 -6.48 -2.66
N ARG A 424 -11.06 -6.95 -2.05
CA ARG A 424 -12.37 -6.28 -1.98
C ARG A 424 -12.78 -6.06 -0.52
N PRO A 425 -12.21 -5.05 0.16
CA PRO A 425 -12.49 -4.83 1.58
C PRO A 425 -13.97 -4.64 1.88
N GLU A 426 -14.77 -4.16 0.92
CA GLU A 426 -16.21 -3.95 1.08
C GLU A 426 -17.02 -5.24 1.28
N LEU A 427 -16.47 -6.41 0.93
CA LEU A 427 -17.15 -7.69 1.06
C LEU A 427 -16.95 -8.34 2.44
N SER A 428 -15.88 -7.98 3.14
CA SER A 428 -15.48 -8.62 4.41
C SER A 428 -15.51 -7.66 5.59
N TRP A 429 -15.66 -6.37 5.33
CA TRP A 429 -15.79 -5.39 6.38
C TRP A 429 -17.16 -5.50 7.05
N ASP A 430 -17.12 -5.79 8.35
CA ASP A 430 -18.21 -5.52 9.27
C ASP A 430 -17.64 -4.81 10.52
N GLN A 431 -18.12 -3.59 10.81
CA GLN A 431 -17.70 -2.86 12.03
C GLN A 431 -18.13 -3.57 13.32
N THR A 432 -19.11 -4.49 13.23
CA THR A 432 -19.77 -5.11 14.39
C THR A 432 -19.22 -6.49 14.75
N GLU A 433 -18.40 -7.10 13.88
CA GLU A 433 -17.91 -8.47 14.08
C GLU A 433 -16.59 -8.55 14.86
N THR A 434 -16.41 -7.85 15.98
CA THR A 434 -15.22 -8.07 16.83
C THR A 434 -15.10 -9.50 17.39
N LYS A 435 -16.14 -10.35 17.20
CA LYS A 435 -16.21 -11.74 17.67
C LYS A 435 -15.59 -12.78 16.72
N VAL A 436 -15.38 -12.47 15.45
CA VAL A 436 -14.81 -13.42 14.48
C VAL A 436 -13.28 -13.45 14.63
N PRO A 437 -12.62 -14.61 14.71
CA PRO A 437 -11.15 -14.66 14.83
C PRO A 437 -10.45 -13.88 13.72
N LEU A 438 -9.31 -13.23 14.04
CA LEU A 438 -8.56 -12.45 13.05
C LEU A 438 -8.24 -13.30 11.81
N ILE A 439 -7.71 -14.50 12.02
CA ILE A 439 -7.25 -15.43 10.96
C ILE A 439 -8.34 -15.70 9.90
N SER A 440 -9.63 -15.72 10.28
CA SER A 440 -10.73 -15.93 9.33
C SER A 440 -11.03 -14.72 8.42
N ARG A 441 -10.48 -13.55 8.72
CA ARG A 441 -10.79 -12.29 8.01
C ARG A 441 -9.57 -11.60 7.41
N VAL A 442 -8.35 -12.10 7.67
CA VAL A 442 -7.10 -11.47 7.22
C VAL A 442 -7.01 -11.29 5.72
N ASP A 443 -7.56 -12.24 4.95
CA ASP A 443 -7.53 -12.19 3.49
C ASP A 443 -8.54 -11.19 2.91
N GLY A 444 -9.61 -10.90 3.64
CA GLY A 444 -10.71 -10.03 3.20
C GLY A 444 -10.57 -8.58 3.65
N ASP A 445 -10.16 -8.34 4.89
CA ASP A 445 -10.03 -6.99 5.46
C ASP A 445 -8.66 -6.37 5.15
N THR A 446 -8.43 -6.05 3.87
CA THR A 446 -7.15 -5.56 3.36
C THR A 446 -7.30 -4.21 2.65
N ILE A 447 -6.22 -3.68 2.07
CA ILE A 447 -6.37 -2.55 1.12
C ILE A 447 -7.07 -3.02 -0.17
N GLY A 448 -7.72 -2.12 -0.88
CA GLY A 448 -8.12 -2.37 -2.27
C GLY A 448 -6.90 -2.59 -3.15
N PHE A 449 -6.85 -3.73 -3.83
CA PHE A 449 -5.68 -4.17 -4.60
C PHE A 449 -6.09 -5.09 -5.74
N PHE A 450 -5.25 -5.18 -6.76
CA PHE A 450 -5.49 -6.02 -7.95
C PHE A 450 -4.21 -6.70 -8.41
N ILE A 451 -4.32 -7.96 -8.83
CA ILE A 451 -3.21 -8.77 -9.37
C ILE A 451 -3.72 -9.57 -10.58
N ALA A 452 -3.00 -9.45 -11.69
CA ALA A 452 -3.16 -10.28 -12.88
C ALA A 452 -1.82 -10.90 -13.27
N LYS A 453 -1.83 -12.20 -13.60
CA LYS A 453 -0.64 -12.95 -14.02
C LYS A 453 -0.80 -13.42 -15.45
N PHE A 454 0.24 -13.24 -16.24
CA PHE A 454 0.29 -13.63 -17.64
C PHE A 454 1.52 -14.48 -17.93
N LEU A 455 1.37 -15.44 -18.84
CA LEU A 455 2.47 -16.14 -19.49
C LEU A 455 2.62 -15.58 -20.91
N LYS A 456 3.87 -15.41 -21.38
CA LYS A 456 4.16 -15.07 -22.78
C LYS A 456 4.53 -16.34 -23.53
N ASN A 457 3.72 -16.74 -24.52
CA ASN A 457 3.92 -17.94 -25.33
C ASN A 457 4.99 -17.79 -26.41
#